data_AF-A0A7V9KMD1-F1
#
_entry.id   AF-A0A7V9KMD1-F1
#
_cell.length_a   1.000
_cell.length_b   1.000
_cell.length_c   1.000
_cell.angle_alpha   90.00
_cell.angle_beta   90.00
_cell.angle_gamma   90.00
#
_symmetry.space_group_name_H-M   'P 1'
#
loop_
_entity.id
_entity.type
_entity.pdbx_description
1 polymer ?
#
loop_
_entity_poly.entity_id
_entity_poly.type
_entity_poly.pdbx_seq_one_letter_code
_entity_poly.pdbx_strand_id
1 'polypeptide(L)'
;MNSNRVKQNRILFFIVSSLVMGMAEAVLAKPWRGIVPLRSKRGHVRRVLGKPIIGGAGAIELYEKQEGRIQVMYARKPCEQGLPADWGNWKVARGTVVNISITLREEIPVANLKVRNIEKYKWYTGDSGATYYHDTRSGIEYQVQDGMVTAIAYGPSIRNRALRCRKDVPLIRY
;
A
#
# COMPACT_ATOMS: atom_id res chain seq x y z
N MET A 1 23.54 46.84 47.39
CA MET A 1 23.11 45.42 47.35
C MET A 1 22.41 45.14 46.01
N ASN A 2 22.43 43.89 45.54
CA ASN A 2 21.51 43.29 44.55
C ASN A 2 21.11 44.10 43.29
N SER A 3 21.93 44.02 42.23
CA SER A 3 21.46 44.29 40.85
C SER A 3 22.11 43.30 39.86
N ASN A 4 21.59 42.06 39.82
CA ASN A 4 22.09 41.02 38.89
C ASN A 4 21.10 39.87 38.55
N ARG A 5 19.84 39.89 39.02
CA ARG A 5 18.92 38.73 38.91
C ARG A 5 18.02 38.65 37.67
N VAL A 6 17.99 39.67 36.80
CA VAL A 6 16.94 39.78 35.76
C VAL A 6 17.33 39.18 34.40
N LYS A 7 18.63 39.09 34.07
CA LYS A 7 19.08 38.71 32.71
C LYS A 7 19.01 37.20 32.39
N GLN A 8 19.04 36.31 33.38
CA GLN A 8 19.07 34.85 33.14
C GLN A 8 17.73 34.24 32.66
N ASN A 9 16.58 34.75 33.10
CA ASN A 9 15.28 34.13 32.79
C ASN A 9 14.80 34.30 31.33
N ARG A 10 15.37 35.22 30.55
CA ARG A 10 14.96 35.43 29.14
C ARG A 10 15.66 34.50 28.14
N ILE A 11 16.85 34.01 28.47
CA ILE A 11 17.61 33.10 27.59
C ILE A 11 17.03 31.69 27.63
N LEU A 12 16.61 31.23 28.83
CA LEU A 12 16.05 29.89 29.04
C LEU A 12 14.80 29.61 28.18
N PHE A 13 13.95 30.62 27.97
CA PHE A 13 12.69 30.47 27.22
C PHE A 13 12.88 30.24 25.72
N PHE A 14 13.97 30.74 25.12
CA PHE A 14 14.27 30.48 23.70
C PHE A 14 14.78 29.06 23.47
N ILE A 15 15.55 28.50 24.41
CA ILE A 15 16.13 27.15 24.30
C ILE A 15 15.02 26.07 24.32
N VAL A 16 13.96 26.27 25.12
CA VAL A 16 12.82 25.33 25.18
C VAL A 16 12.04 25.28 23.86
N SER A 17 11.90 26.41 23.16
CA SER A 17 11.16 26.46 21.89
C SER A 17 11.83 25.67 20.76
N SER A 18 13.16 25.59 20.76
CA SER A 18 13.94 24.89 19.72
C SER A 18 13.83 23.37 19.75
N LEU A 19 13.46 22.76 20.90
CA LEU A 19 13.50 21.31 21.09
C LEU A 19 12.29 20.55 20.49
N VAL A 20 11.26 21.28 20.03
CA VAL A 20 10.00 20.68 19.51
C VAL A 20 10.10 20.26 18.03
N MET A 21 11.05 20.80 17.28
CA MET A 21 11.21 20.51 15.83
C MET A 21 12.03 19.24 15.51
N GLY A 22 12.44 18.46 16.52
CA GLY A 22 13.31 17.29 16.36
C GLY A 22 12.64 15.97 15.95
N MET A 23 11.31 15.91 15.75
CA MET A 23 10.59 14.67 15.41
C MET A 23 10.01 14.70 13.99
N ALA A 24 10.88 14.93 13.00
CA ALA A 24 10.53 14.93 11.57
C ALA A 24 10.98 13.64 10.82
N GLU A 25 11.36 12.59 11.55
CA GLU A 25 11.63 11.26 11.00
C GLU A 25 10.57 10.26 11.49
N ALA A 26 10.09 9.31 10.69
CA ALA A 26 10.61 8.87 9.39
C ALA A 26 9.58 8.97 8.25
N VAL A 27 10.01 9.48 7.09
CA VAL A 27 9.30 9.29 5.81
C VAL A 27 9.56 7.88 5.29
N LEU A 28 9.10 6.87 6.03
CA LEU A 28 9.05 5.45 5.61
C LEU A 28 7.90 5.23 4.61
N ALA A 29 7.97 5.98 3.50
CA ALA A 29 7.06 5.86 2.39
C ALA A 29 7.58 4.74 1.46
N LYS A 30 6.80 3.72 1.06
CA LYS A 30 5.33 3.75 0.86
C LYS A 30 4.65 2.40 1.18
N PRO A 31 3.63 2.42 2.05
CA PRO A 31 2.43 1.62 1.88
C PRO A 31 1.41 2.41 1.02
N TRP A 32 1.18 1.97 -0.22
CA TRP A 32 0.31 2.58 -1.26
C TRP A 32 0.31 4.13 -1.47
N ARG A 33 1.30 4.89 -0.98
CA ARG A 33 1.48 6.36 -1.15
C ARG A 33 0.42 7.24 -0.44
N GLY A 34 -0.20 6.80 0.66
CA GLY A 34 -1.20 7.61 1.39
C GLY A 34 -2.57 7.71 0.71
N ILE A 35 -2.63 7.42 -0.60
CA ILE A 35 -3.61 6.42 -1.03
C ILE A 35 -3.45 5.20 -0.09
N VAL A 36 -4.57 4.71 0.42
CA VAL A 36 -4.72 3.34 1.10
C VAL A 36 -5.46 0.80 -0.37
N PRO A 37 -6.29 -0.26 0.01
CA PRO A 37 -7.62 -0.39 -0.64
C PRO A 37 -8.90 -0.08 0.17
N LEU A 38 -10.03 -0.17 -0.54
CA LEU A 38 -11.43 -0.07 -0.09
C LEU A 38 -11.86 1.28 0.55
N ARG A 39 -10.94 2.24 0.65
CA ARG A 39 -11.22 3.58 1.23
C ARG A 39 -11.02 4.72 0.23
N SER A 40 -9.89 4.77 -0.48
CA SER A 40 -9.64 5.83 -1.46
C SER A 40 -10.51 5.70 -2.72
N LYS A 41 -10.75 6.82 -3.39
CA LYS A 41 -11.47 6.93 -4.66
C LYS A 41 -10.52 7.30 -5.79
N ARG A 42 -10.91 7.06 -7.05
CA ARG A 42 -10.18 7.47 -8.27
C ARG A 42 -9.71 8.94 -8.26
N GLY A 43 -10.53 9.87 -7.78
CA GLY A 43 -10.15 11.28 -7.64
C GLY A 43 -8.99 11.52 -6.66
N HIS A 44 -8.82 10.67 -5.64
CA HIS A 44 -7.66 10.71 -4.75
C HIS A 44 -6.41 10.12 -5.43
N VAL A 45 -6.55 8.97 -6.10
CA VAL A 45 -5.45 8.32 -6.85
C VAL A 45 -4.87 9.27 -7.88
N ARG A 46 -5.71 9.90 -8.71
CA ARG A 46 -5.28 10.87 -9.73
C ARG A 46 -4.64 12.13 -9.14
N ARG A 47 -4.97 12.51 -7.90
CA ARG A 47 -4.30 13.61 -7.18
C ARG A 47 -2.89 13.23 -6.71
N VAL A 48 -2.69 11.96 -6.31
CA VAL A 48 -1.40 11.45 -5.77
C VAL A 48 -0.46 10.93 -6.87
N LEU A 49 -0.99 10.40 -7.97
CA LEU A 49 -0.20 9.82 -9.08
C LEU A 49 -0.23 10.66 -10.37
N GLY A 50 -1.08 11.68 -10.46
CA GLY A 50 -1.28 12.50 -11.64
C GLY A 50 -2.24 11.88 -12.67
N LYS A 51 -2.02 12.16 -13.95
CA LYS A 51 -2.77 11.55 -15.06
C LYS A 51 -2.26 10.10 -15.30
N PRO A 52 -3.13 9.09 -15.47
CA PRO A 52 -2.72 7.75 -15.89
C PRO A 52 -2.27 7.74 -17.36
N ILE A 53 -1.39 6.80 -17.70
CA ILE A 53 -0.99 6.53 -19.09
C ILE A 53 -2.08 5.78 -19.86
N ILE A 54 -2.79 4.86 -19.18
CA ILE A 54 -3.96 4.14 -19.71
C ILE A 54 -5.05 4.23 -18.65
N GLY A 55 -6.24 4.68 -19.01
CA GLY A 55 -7.33 4.90 -18.07
C GLY A 55 -8.60 5.43 -18.71
N GLY A 56 -9.57 5.83 -17.88
CA GLY A 56 -10.89 6.28 -18.33
C GLY A 56 -11.94 6.12 -17.23
N ALA A 57 -13.09 5.54 -17.57
CA ALA A 57 -14.15 5.16 -16.63
C ALA A 57 -14.22 3.65 -16.32
N GLY A 58 -13.32 2.85 -16.93
CA GLY A 58 -13.21 1.40 -16.76
C GLY A 58 -12.56 0.95 -15.44
N ALA A 59 -12.49 -0.36 -15.19
CA ALA A 59 -12.07 -0.93 -13.91
C ALA A 59 -10.61 -0.63 -13.51
N ILE A 60 -9.72 -0.39 -14.46
CA ILE A 60 -8.28 -0.27 -14.25
C ILE A 60 -7.77 1.10 -14.70
N GLU A 61 -6.74 1.60 -14.02
CA GLU A 61 -5.85 2.65 -14.52
C GLU A 61 -4.39 2.23 -14.35
N LEU A 62 -3.56 2.53 -15.35
CA LEU A 62 -2.12 2.29 -15.32
C LEU A 62 -1.36 3.61 -15.24
N TYR A 63 -0.31 3.62 -14.43
CA TYR A 63 0.59 4.76 -14.23
C TYR A 63 2.04 4.26 -14.34
N GLU A 64 2.93 5.12 -14.83
CA GLU A 64 4.36 4.90 -14.73
C GLU A 64 4.99 5.89 -13.76
N LYS A 65 5.90 5.40 -12.93
CA LYS A 65 6.67 6.12 -11.91
C LYS A 65 8.09 5.55 -11.82
N GLN A 66 8.94 6.19 -11.02
CA GLN A 66 10.30 5.71 -10.74
C GLN A 66 10.29 4.29 -10.17
N GLU A 67 9.31 3.95 -9.31
CA GLU A 67 9.15 2.60 -8.75
C GLU A 67 8.79 1.53 -9.80
N GLY A 68 8.35 1.92 -11.01
CA GLY A 68 7.90 1.03 -12.06
C GLY A 68 6.45 1.28 -12.51
N ARG A 69 5.79 0.21 -12.96
CA ARG A 69 4.43 0.25 -13.53
C ARG A 69 3.40 -0.03 -12.44
N ILE A 70 2.60 0.98 -12.11
CA ILE A 70 1.56 0.90 -11.09
C ILE A 70 0.20 0.68 -11.76
N GLN A 71 -0.43 -0.44 -11.45
CA GLN A 71 -1.80 -0.76 -11.80
C GLN A 71 -2.73 -0.51 -10.60
N VAL A 72 -3.77 0.30 -10.80
CA VAL A 72 -4.80 0.57 -9.79
C VAL A 72 -6.13 0.00 -10.27
N MET A 73 -6.67 -0.98 -9.54
CA MET A 73 -8.00 -1.53 -9.81
C MET A 73 -9.07 -0.84 -8.95
N TYR A 74 -10.25 -0.67 -9.54
CA TYR A 74 -11.40 -0.04 -8.93
C TYR A 74 -12.66 -0.89 -9.10
N ALA A 75 -13.52 -0.91 -8.09
CA ALA A 75 -14.84 -1.52 -8.20
C ALA A 75 -15.68 -0.81 -9.28
N ARG A 76 -16.24 -1.57 -10.23
CA ARG A 76 -17.26 -1.07 -11.18
C ARG A 76 -18.63 -1.02 -10.50
N LYS A 77 -18.94 -1.97 -9.61
CA LYS A 77 -20.16 -2.01 -8.78
C LYS A 77 -19.90 -2.63 -7.39
N PRO A 78 -20.75 -2.39 -6.39
CA PRO A 78 -20.70 -3.14 -5.12
C PRO A 78 -20.88 -4.64 -5.35
N CYS A 79 -20.25 -5.46 -4.52
CA CYS A 79 -20.32 -6.93 -4.54
C CYS A 79 -19.89 -7.58 -5.87
N GLU A 80 -19.06 -6.89 -6.66
CA GLU A 80 -18.52 -7.39 -7.91
C GLU A 80 -17.60 -8.60 -7.71
N GLN A 81 -17.93 -9.72 -8.36
CA GLN A 81 -17.14 -10.95 -8.40
C GLN A 81 -16.33 -11.03 -9.71
N GLY A 82 -15.36 -11.94 -9.79
CA GLY A 82 -14.55 -12.13 -11.01
C GLY A 82 -13.59 -10.99 -11.33
N LEU A 83 -13.13 -10.25 -10.32
CA LEU A 83 -11.92 -9.42 -10.46
C LEU A 83 -10.68 -10.33 -10.37
N PRO A 84 -9.58 -10.04 -11.10
CA PRO A 84 -8.35 -10.82 -11.05
C PRO A 84 -7.81 -11.03 -9.63
N ALA A 85 -7.15 -12.17 -9.41
CA ALA A 85 -6.49 -12.55 -8.15
C ALA A 85 -7.38 -12.39 -6.90
N ASP A 86 -8.63 -12.84 -6.97
CA ASP A 86 -9.62 -12.87 -5.87
C ASP A 86 -9.91 -11.53 -5.17
N TRP A 87 -9.46 -10.39 -5.72
CA TRP A 87 -9.69 -9.05 -5.15
C TRP A 87 -11.15 -8.56 -5.24
N GLY A 88 -12.12 -9.42 -5.57
CA GLY A 88 -13.55 -9.09 -5.67
C GLY A 88 -14.36 -9.24 -4.37
N ASN A 89 -15.69 -9.24 -4.50
CA ASN A 89 -16.69 -9.50 -3.46
C ASN A 89 -16.78 -8.42 -2.34
N TRP A 90 -16.49 -7.15 -2.65
CA TRP A 90 -16.50 -6.04 -1.67
C TRP A 90 -17.74 -5.13 -1.76
N LYS A 91 -18.34 -4.81 -0.61
CA LYS A 91 -19.48 -3.89 -0.42
C LYS A 91 -19.01 -2.42 -0.43
N VAL A 92 -18.37 -2.01 -1.53
CA VAL A 92 -17.89 -0.63 -1.73
C VAL A 92 -18.52 0.01 -2.97
N ALA A 93 -18.72 1.33 -2.94
CA ALA A 93 -19.27 2.07 -4.07
C ALA A 93 -18.32 2.06 -5.29
N ARG A 94 -18.89 2.28 -6.49
CA ARG A 94 -18.14 2.42 -7.75
C ARG A 94 -16.99 3.42 -7.63
N GLY A 95 -15.85 3.12 -8.26
CA GLY A 95 -14.68 3.99 -8.28
C GLY A 95 -13.87 4.03 -6.98
N THR A 96 -14.16 3.15 -6.02
CA THR A 96 -13.31 2.86 -4.85
C THR A 96 -12.14 1.97 -5.28
N VAL A 97 -10.93 2.26 -4.80
CA VAL A 97 -9.74 1.42 -5.01
C VAL A 97 -9.96 0.03 -4.41
N VAL A 98 -9.58 -1.02 -5.14
CA VAL A 98 -9.75 -2.43 -4.76
C VAL A 98 -8.40 -3.12 -4.52
N ASN A 99 -7.41 -2.85 -5.37
CA ASN A 99 -6.01 -3.15 -5.12
C ASN A 99 -5.11 -2.11 -5.80
N ILE A 100 -3.82 -2.12 -5.45
CA ILE A 100 -2.76 -1.41 -6.18
C ILE A 100 -1.60 -2.39 -6.37
N SER A 101 -1.38 -2.84 -7.60
CA SER A 101 -0.25 -3.69 -7.98
C SER A 101 0.86 -2.84 -8.57
N ILE A 102 2.11 -3.13 -8.23
CA ILE A 102 3.31 -2.45 -8.74
C ILE A 102 4.23 -3.53 -9.32
N THR A 103 4.38 -3.56 -10.64
CA THR A 103 5.51 -4.26 -11.28
C THR A 103 6.72 -3.36 -11.13
N LEU A 104 7.75 -3.84 -10.45
CA LEU A 104 8.92 -3.05 -10.09
C LEU A 104 9.79 -2.78 -11.33
N ARG A 105 10.44 -1.60 -11.36
CA ARG A 105 11.49 -1.29 -12.36
C ARG A 105 12.86 -1.82 -11.94
N GLU A 106 13.12 -1.78 -10.64
CA GLU A 106 14.32 -2.30 -9.99
C GLU A 106 13.86 -3.39 -9.02
N GLU A 107 14.28 -4.63 -9.26
CA GLU A 107 13.87 -5.78 -8.45
C GLU A 107 14.55 -5.75 -7.07
N ILE A 108 13.84 -6.24 -6.05
CA ILE A 108 14.30 -6.17 -4.65
C ILE A 108 14.64 -7.59 -4.18
N PRO A 109 15.89 -7.92 -3.81
CA PRO A 109 16.22 -9.22 -3.23
C PRO A 109 15.31 -9.55 -2.04
N VAL A 110 14.76 -10.76 -1.94
CA VAL A 110 13.78 -11.12 -0.89
C VAL A 110 14.29 -10.84 0.52
N ALA A 111 15.59 -11.02 0.77
CA ALA A 111 16.24 -10.67 2.04
C ALA A 111 16.04 -9.19 2.45
N ASN A 112 15.98 -8.28 1.48
CA ASN A 112 15.83 -6.84 1.71
C ASN A 112 14.39 -6.44 2.10
N LEU A 113 13.38 -7.31 1.91
CA LEU A 113 12.01 -7.06 2.38
C LEU A 113 11.91 -7.00 3.92
N LYS A 114 12.86 -7.62 4.65
CA LYS A 114 12.85 -7.75 6.12
C LYS A 114 11.58 -8.41 6.69
N VAL A 115 10.82 -9.13 5.85
CA VAL A 115 9.64 -9.91 6.24
C VAL A 115 10.09 -11.18 6.96
N ARG A 116 9.86 -11.24 8.28
CA ARG A 116 10.25 -12.39 9.10
C ARG A 116 9.44 -13.64 8.69
N ASN A 117 10.16 -14.71 8.33
CA ASN A 117 9.61 -16.01 7.94
C ASN A 117 8.67 -15.94 6.72
N ILE A 118 9.12 -15.32 5.61
CA ILE A 118 8.30 -15.08 4.42
C ILE A 118 7.59 -16.35 3.88
N GLU A 119 8.22 -17.53 3.98
CA GLU A 119 7.62 -18.82 3.62
C GLU A 119 6.26 -19.11 4.27
N LYS A 120 5.97 -18.55 5.46
CA LYS A 120 4.64 -18.70 6.10
C LYS A 120 3.51 -18.00 5.34
N TYR A 121 3.84 -17.17 4.36
CA TYR A 121 2.91 -16.48 3.48
C TYR A 121 2.85 -17.09 2.07
N LYS A 122 3.66 -18.12 1.77
CA LYS A 122 3.65 -18.75 0.43
C LYS A 122 2.25 -19.26 0.10
N TRP A 123 1.69 -18.75 -1.00
CA TRP A 123 0.34 -19.08 -1.47
C TRP A 123 0.41 -20.15 -2.57
N TYR A 124 1.11 -19.87 -3.67
CA TYR A 124 1.35 -20.81 -4.76
C TYR A 124 2.65 -20.45 -5.53
N THR A 125 3.10 -21.35 -6.39
CA THR A 125 4.14 -21.11 -7.40
C THR A 125 3.53 -21.43 -8.75
N GLY A 126 3.55 -20.49 -9.70
CA GLY A 126 3.03 -20.69 -11.05
C GLY A 126 4.06 -21.32 -12.00
N ASP A 127 3.60 -21.77 -13.17
CA ASP A 127 4.40 -22.49 -14.17
C ASP A 127 5.63 -21.73 -14.68
N SER A 128 5.66 -20.40 -14.53
CA SER A 128 6.82 -19.55 -14.84
C SER A 128 7.91 -19.55 -13.74
N GLY A 129 7.78 -20.36 -12.70
CA GLY A 129 8.64 -20.34 -11.50
C GLY A 129 8.30 -19.21 -10.50
N ALA A 130 7.49 -18.23 -10.91
CA ALA A 130 7.10 -17.12 -10.04
C ALA A 130 6.28 -17.62 -8.84
N THR A 131 6.77 -17.33 -7.62
CA THR A 131 6.14 -17.69 -6.35
C THR A 131 5.47 -16.48 -5.72
N TYR A 132 4.23 -16.66 -5.27
CA TYR A 132 3.39 -15.62 -4.70
C TYR A 132 3.29 -15.78 -3.18
N TYR A 133 3.62 -14.74 -2.43
CA TYR A 133 3.57 -14.71 -0.96
C TYR A 133 2.55 -13.67 -0.49
N HIS A 134 1.47 -14.10 0.18
CA HIS A 134 0.32 -13.26 0.54
C HIS A 134 0.15 -13.15 2.06
N ASP A 135 0.56 -12.02 2.65
CA ASP A 135 0.18 -11.66 4.02
C ASP A 135 -1.22 -11.04 4.08
N THR A 136 -2.22 -11.89 4.28
CA THR A 136 -3.63 -11.47 4.47
C THR A 136 -3.83 -10.55 5.69
N ARG A 137 -2.89 -10.50 6.65
CA ARG A 137 -2.99 -9.66 7.85
C ARG A 137 -2.68 -8.20 7.56
N SER A 138 -1.65 -7.91 6.77
CA SER A 138 -1.36 -6.55 6.26
C SER A 138 -2.12 -6.22 4.98
N GLY A 139 -2.56 -7.24 4.23
CA GLY A 139 -3.12 -7.07 2.89
C GLY A 139 -2.01 -6.76 1.89
N ILE A 140 -0.92 -7.52 1.90
CA ILE A 140 0.21 -7.35 0.97
C ILE A 140 0.51 -8.70 0.33
N GLU A 141 0.76 -8.67 -0.97
CA GLU A 141 1.20 -9.81 -1.78
C GLU A 141 2.51 -9.45 -2.49
N TYR A 142 3.45 -10.39 -2.49
CA TYR A 142 4.74 -10.27 -3.18
C TYR A 142 4.83 -11.35 -4.26
N GLN A 143 5.12 -10.95 -5.49
CA GLN A 143 5.56 -11.85 -6.54
C GLN A 143 7.09 -11.92 -6.51
N VAL A 144 7.62 -13.14 -6.41
CA VAL A 144 9.05 -13.43 -6.33
C VAL A 144 9.43 -14.38 -7.46
N GLN A 145 10.54 -14.12 -8.12
CA GLN A 145 11.14 -14.99 -9.11
C GLN A 145 12.66 -14.97 -8.90
N ASP A 146 13.33 -16.13 -8.98
CA ASP A 146 14.79 -16.26 -8.89
C ASP A 146 15.45 -15.57 -7.65
N GLY A 147 14.72 -15.54 -6.52
CA GLY A 147 15.14 -14.89 -5.26
C GLY A 147 14.90 -13.37 -5.19
N MET A 148 14.37 -12.79 -6.26
CA MET A 148 14.10 -11.37 -6.45
C MET A 148 12.59 -11.09 -6.40
N VAL A 149 12.19 -9.99 -5.78
CA VAL A 149 10.81 -9.49 -5.78
C VAL A 149 10.61 -8.67 -7.05
N THR A 150 9.68 -9.11 -7.89
CA THR A 150 9.41 -8.51 -9.21
C THR A 150 8.10 -7.71 -9.23
N ALA A 151 7.16 -8.01 -8.34
CA ALA A 151 5.97 -7.19 -8.11
C ALA A 151 5.50 -7.20 -6.65
N ILE A 152 4.81 -6.13 -6.25
CA ILE A 152 4.17 -5.98 -4.94
C ILE A 152 2.74 -5.49 -5.14
N ALA A 153 1.75 -6.16 -4.54
CA ALA A 153 0.35 -5.72 -4.54
C ALA A 153 -0.15 -5.38 -3.14
N TYR A 154 -0.81 -4.23 -3.03
CA TYR A 154 -1.50 -3.76 -1.83
C TYR A 154 -2.99 -4.07 -1.96
N GLY A 155 -3.46 -5.00 -1.14
CA GLY A 155 -4.79 -5.59 -1.14
C GLY A 155 -5.59 -5.30 0.16
N PRO A 156 -6.88 -5.67 0.22
CA PRO A 156 -7.70 -5.47 1.41
C PRO A 156 -7.31 -6.44 2.53
N SER A 157 -6.66 -5.93 3.57
CA SER A 157 -6.27 -6.71 4.75
C SER A 157 -7.46 -7.29 5.53
N ILE A 158 -7.20 -8.27 6.41
CA ILE A 158 -8.17 -8.93 7.29
C ILE A 158 -9.09 -7.96 8.07
N ARG A 159 -8.60 -6.75 8.41
CA ARG A 159 -9.40 -5.69 9.06
C ARG A 159 -10.62 -5.24 8.23
N ASN A 160 -10.61 -5.49 6.93
CA ASN A 160 -11.68 -5.15 6.00
C ASN A 160 -12.72 -6.27 5.82
N ARG A 161 -12.63 -7.40 6.56
CA ARG A 161 -13.56 -8.55 6.41
C ARG A 161 -15.05 -8.16 6.54
N ALA A 162 -15.37 -7.12 7.32
CA ALA A 162 -16.71 -6.55 7.43
C ALA A 162 -17.26 -5.92 6.13
N LEU A 163 -16.40 -5.64 5.15
CA LEU A 163 -16.76 -5.15 3.82
C LEU A 163 -16.97 -6.27 2.80
N ARG A 164 -16.78 -7.56 3.11
CA ARG A 164 -17.13 -8.64 2.17
C ARG A 164 -18.65 -8.78 2.06
N CYS A 165 -19.17 -9.00 0.85
CA CYS A 165 -20.60 -9.22 0.65
C CYS A 165 -21.02 -10.65 1.02
N ARG A 166 -20.39 -11.65 0.40
CA ARG A 166 -20.44 -13.06 0.84
C ARG A 166 -19.26 -13.36 1.77
N LYS A 167 -19.51 -14.03 2.90
CA LYS A 167 -18.48 -14.38 3.92
C LYS A 167 -17.88 -15.77 3.70
N ASP A 168 -18.48 -16.49 2.77
CA ASP A 168 -18.56 -17.93 2.54
C ASP A 168 -18.02 -18.34 1.15
N VAL A 169 -17.58 -17.36 0.34
CA VAL A 169 -16.93 -17.64 -0.95
C VAL A 169 -15.68 -18.50 -0.69
N PRO A 170 -15.52 -19.66 -1.35
CA PRO A 170 -14.29 -20.43 -1.25
C PRO A 170 -13.12 -19.57 -1.74
N LEU A 171 -11.99 -19.63 -1.04
CA LEU A 171 -10.75 -19.05 -1.53
C LEU A 171 -10.32 -19.86 -2.74
N ILE A 172 -10.12 -19.22 -3.89
CA ILE A 172 -9.55 -19.93 -5.04
C ILE A 172 -8.11 -20.31 -4.68
N ARG A 173 -7.81 -21.60 -4.73
CA ARG A 173 -6.45 -22.12 -4.67
C ARG A 173 -6.04 -22.44 -6.10
N TYR A 174 -4.96 -21.79 -6.52
CA TYR A 174 -4.19 -22.11 -7.71
C TYR A 174 -3.09 -23.10 -7.31
#